data_AF-A0A251WET6-F1
#
_entry.id   AF-A0A251WET6-F1
#
_cell.length_a   1.000
_cell.length_b   1.000
_cell.length_c   1.000
_cell.angle_alpha   90.00
_cell.angle_beta   90.00
_cell.angle_gamma   90.00
#
_symmetry.space_group_name_H-M   'P 1'
#
loop_
_entity.id
_entity.type
_entity.pdbx_description
1 polymer ?
#
loop_
_entity_poly.entity_id
_entity_poly.type
_entity_poly.pdbx_seq_one_letter_code
_entity_poly.pdbx_strand_id
1 'polypeptide(L)'
;MNHLLQVLKCIKQTSVRFIQYYSLGVSWVLCVIWMKVDYWNDPGLVDKYGTNAPGAFNLYLIFSLIELTALYLVLNPQWKRWKTARLLLTILFFWMWTILQGAIAMHGGGVSMIHLLWLLSIDIALIVFPILLRS
;
A
#
# COMPACT_ATOMS: atom_id res chain seq x y z
N MET A 1 -7.65 -35.35 -19.97
CA MET A 1 -7.87 -34.88 -18.58
C MET A 1 -6.82 -33.87 -18.11
N ASN A 2 -5.53 -34.04 -18.41
CA ASN A 2 -4.46 -33.14 -17.93
C ASN A 2 -4.50 -31.69 -18.47
N HIS A 3 -4.96 -31.48 -19.71
CA HIS A 3 -5.03 -30.14 -20.31
C HIS A 3 -6.08 -29.24 -19.65
N LEU A 4 -7.26 -29.78 -19.33
CA LEU A 4 -8.34 -29.03 -18.66
C LEU A 4 -7.90 -28.52 -17.27
N LEU A 5 -7.19 -29.36 -16.51
CA LEU A 5 -6.66 -28.99 -15.19
C LEU A 5 -5.59 -27.89 -15.27
N GLN A 6 -4.75 -27.89 -16.32
CA GLN A 6 -3.75 -26.83 -16.53
C GLN A 6 -4.41 -25.49 -16.88
N VAL A 7 -5.43 -25.50 -17.73
CA VAL A 7 -6.19 -24.29 -18.12
C VAL A 7 -6.87 -23.67 -16.89
N LEU A 8 -7.54 -24.48 -16.06
CA LEU A 8 -8.20 -23.99 -14.85
C LEU A 8 -7.21 -23.38 -13.84
N LYS A 9 -6.02 -23.99 -13.66
CA LYS A 9 -4.95 -23.43 -12.82
C LYS A 9 -4.44 -22.10 -13.36
N CYS A 10 -4.28 -21.97 -14.68
CA CYS A 10 -3.84 -20.74 -15.33
C CYS A 10 -4.87 -19.60 -15.15
N ILE A 11 -6.16 -19.89 -15.33
CA ILE A 11 -7.25 -18.92 -15.13
C ILE A 11 -7.29 -18.47 -13.67
N LYS A 12 -7.33 -19.41 -12.70
CA LYS A 12 -7.31 -19.09 -11.26
C LYS A 12 -6.14 -18.17 -10.90
N GLN A 13 -4.94 -18.49 -11.38
CA GLN A 13 -3.74 -17.71 -11.06
C GLN A 13 -3.74 -16.31 -11.69
N THR A 14 -4.31 -16.16 -12.88
CA THR A 14 -4.41 -14.86 -13.57
C THR A 14 -5.44 -13.96 -12.89
N SER A 15 -6.61 -14.50 -12.53
CA SER A 15 -7.66 -13.76 -11.81
C SER A 15 -7.21 -13.27 -10.44
N VAL A 16 -6.49 -14.10 -9.67
CA VAL A 16 -5.96 -13.70 -8.35
C VAL A 16 -4.99 -12.53 -8.48
N ARG A 17 -4.05 -12.59 -9.44
CA ARG A 17 -3.09 -11.47 -9.65
C ARG A 17 -3.81 -10.20 -10.08
N PHE A 18 -4.80 -10.31 -10.96
CA PHE A 18 -5.61 -9.18 -11.38
C PHE A 18 -6.27 -8.50 -10.17
N ILE A 19 -6.98 -9.26 -9.33
CA ILE A 19 -7.65 -8.71 -8.14
C ILE A 19 -6.67 -8.00 -7.20
N GLN A 20 -5.47 -8.56 -7.01
CA GLN A 20 -4.44 -7.97 -6.12
C GLN A 20 -3.94 -6.61 -6.59
N TYR A 21 -3.59 -6.47 -7.88
CA TYR A 21 -3.08 -5.20 -8.40
C TYR A 21 -4.16 -4.14 -8.45
N TYR A 22 -5.38 -4.53 -8.86
CA TYR A 22 -6.49 -3.59 -8.96
C TYR A 22 -7.00 -3.13 -7.59
N SER A 23 -7.08 -4.02 -6.59
CA SER A 23 -7.53 -3.64 -5.25
C SER A 23 -6.57 -2.66 -4.58
N LEU A 24 -5.26 -2.86 -4.73
CA LEU A 24 -4.24 -1.91 -4.24
C LEU A 24 -4.32 -0.56 -4.96
N GLY A 25 -4.48 -0.57 -6.29
CA GLY A 25 -4.63 0.65 -7.07
C GLY A 25 -5.88 1.45 -6.68
N VAL A 26 -7.02 0.77 -6.50
CA VAL A 26 -8.27 1.40 -6.05
C VAL A 26 -8.11 1.93 -4.62
N SER A 27 -7.53 1.16 -3.71
CA SER A 27 -7.23 1.60 -2.33
C SER A 27 -6.37 2.86 -2.32
N TRP A 28 -5.32 2.91 -3.16
CA TRP A 28 -4.46 4.08 -3.29
C TRP A 28 -5.22 5.32 -3.76
N VAL A 29 -6.05 5.19 -4.82
CA VAL A 29 -6.86 6.31 -5.34
C VAL A 29 -7.81 6.84 -4.26
N LEU A 30 -8.49 5.94 -3.53
CA LEU A 30 -9.38 6.33 -2.44
C LEU A 30 -8.62 7.04 -1.32
N CYS A 31 -7.43 6.58 -0.97
CA CYS A 31 -6.56 7.25 0.00
C CYS A 31 -6.18 8.67 -0.46
N VAL A 32 -5.77 8.84 -1.72
CA VAL A 32 -5.40 10.16 -2.27
C VAL A 32 -6.58 11.13 -2.26
N ILE A 33 -7.76 10.66 -2.66
CA ILE A 33 -8.99 11.47 -2.61
C ILE A 33 -9.27 11.88 -1.16
N TRP A 34 -9.17 10.94 -0.21
CA TRP A 34 -9.43 11.22 1.19
C TRP A 34 -8.43 12.21 1.79
N MET A 35 -7.13 12.04 1.54
CA MET A 35 -6.10 13.01 1.93
C MET A 35 -6.39 14.40 1.36
N LYS A 36 -6.86 14.48 0.10
CA LYS A 36 -7.16 15.76 -0.56
C LYS A 36 -8.36 16.45 0.06
N VAL A 37 -9.41 15.69 0.39
CA VAL A 37 -10.61 16.19 1.07
C VAL A 37 -10.27 16.66 2.49
N ASP A 38 -9.49 15.89 3.24
CA ASP A 38 -9.03 16.25 4.59
C ASP A 38 -8.21 17.55 4.57
N TYR A 39 -7.21 17.63 3.68
CA TYR A 39 -6.35 18.82 3.55
C TYR A 39 -7.14 20.09 3.21
N TRP A 40 -8.20 20.00 2.40
CA TRP A 40 -8.99 21.18 1.99
C TRP A 40 -10.00 21.64 3.04
N ASN A 41 -10.48 20.70 3.85
CA ASN A 41 -11.48 20.96 4.88
C ASN A 41 -10.84 21.25 6.25
N ASP A 42 -9.52 21.19 6.36
CA ASP A 42 -8.80 21.52 7.58
C ASP A 42 -8.96 23.02 7.90
N PRO A 43 -9.66 23.39 8.98
CA PRO A 43 -9.88 24.79 9.34
C PRO A 43 -8.61 25.48 9.87
N GLY A 44 -7.48 24.78 9.98
CA GLY A 44 -6.23 25.32 10.55
C GLY A 44 -6.34 25.60 12.04
N LEU A 45 -7.39 25.09 12.68
CA LEU A 45 -7.59 25.16 14.13
C LEU A 45 -7.05 23.88 14.74
N VAL A 46 -6.21 24.02 15.75
CA VAL A 46 -5.52 22.93 16.45
C VAL A 46 -6.53 22.06 17.21
N ASP A 47 -7.21 21.17 16.51
CA ASP A 47 -7.97 20.09 17.14
C ASP A 47 -7.05 18.88 17.42
N LYS A 48 -7.55 17.94 18.24
CA LYS A 48 -6.86 16.83 18.94
C LYS A 48 -5.74 16.07 18.20
N TYR A 49 -5.60 16.18 16.89
CA TYR A 49 -4.60 15.50 16.07
C TYR A 49 -3.62 16.45 15.37
N GLY A 50 -3.60 17.74 15.71
CA GLY A 50 -2.78 18.73 15.02
C GLY A 50 -3.36 19.13 13.66
N THR A 51 -2.92 20.29 13.17
CA THR A 51 -3.31 20.80 11.84
C THR A 51 -2.41 20.23 10.76
N ASN A 52 -2.93 20.03 9.56
CA ASN A 52 -2.13 19.68 8.40
C ASN A 52 -1.07 20.75 8.14
N ALA A 53 0.19 20.33 8.10
CA ALA A 53 1.28 21.24 7.78
C ALA A 53 1.12 21.78 6.34
N PRO A 54 1.54 23.02 6.06
CA PRO A 54 1.54 23.55 4.71
C PRO A 54 2.27 22.62 3.74
N GLY A 55 1.59 22.19 2.68
CA GLY A 55 2.15 21.28 1.68
C GLY A 55 2.16 19.79 2.08
N ALA A 56 1.59 19.41 3.22
CA ALA A 56 1.51 18.02 3.67
C ALA A 56 0.91 17.10 2.58
N PHE A 57 -0.18 17.51 1.93
CA PHE A 57 -0.78 16.73 0.85
C PHE A 57 0.23 16.39 -0.27
N ASN A 58 1.02 17.35 -0.74
CA ASN A 58 1.99 17.11 -1.81
C ASN A 58 3.10 16.17 -1.36
N LEU A 59 3.58 16.33 -0.12
CA LEU A 59 4.61 15.46 0.46
C LEU A 59 4.12 14.00 0.55
N TYR A 60 2.94 13.78 1.13
CA TYR A 60 2.36 12.44 1.29
C TYR A 60 1.92 11.83 -0.03
N LEU A 61 1.50 12.64 -1.01
CA LEU A 61 1.29 12.18 -2.39
C LEU A 61 2.58 11.62 -2.99
N ILE A 62 3.71 12.34 -2.85
CA ILE A 62 5.03 11.87 -3.32
C ILE A 62 5.43 10.58 -2.62
N PHE A 63 5.29 10.50 -1.29
CA PHE A 63 5.57 9.28 -0.54
C PHE A 63 4.72 8.11 -1.02
N SER A 64 3.41 8.30 -1.18
CA SER A 64 2.51 7.25 -1.66
C SER A 64 2.84 6.77 -3.08
N LEU A 65 3.34 7.65 -3.96
CA LEU A 65 3.80 7.28 -5.30
C LEU A 65 5.10 6.46 -5.26
N ILE A 66 6.03 6.84 -4.40
CA ILE A 66 7.28 6.08 -4.18
C ILE A 66 6.95 4.69 -3.63
N GLU A 67 6.05 4.60 -2.65
CA GLU A 67 5.59 3.35 -2.05
C GLU A 67 4.89 2.45 -3.08
N LEU A 68 3.98 3.01 -3.88
CA LEU A 68 3.30 2.28 -4.95
C LEU A 68 4.30 1.75 -6.00
N THR A 69 5.31 2.56 -6.35
CA THR A 69 6.38 2.17 -7.26
C THR A 69 7.22 1.04 -6.68
N ALA A 70 7.63 1.15 -5.41
CA ALA A 70 8.39 0.12 -4.71
C ALA A 70 7.60 -1.19 -4.63
N LEU A 71 6.30 -1.13 -4.32
CA LEU A 71 5.41 -2.26 -4.27
C LEU A 71 5.28 -2.95 -5.63
N TYR A 72 5.13 -2.18 -6.72
CA TYR A 72 5.10 -2.72 -8.08
C TYR A 72 6.40 -3.47 -8.45
N LEU A 73 7.56 -2.88 -8.15
CA LEU A 73 8.86 -3.51 -8.42
C LEU A 73 9.05 -4.82 -7.65
N VAL A 74 8.56 -4.87 -6.41
CA VAL A 74 8.62 -6.08 -5.56
C VAL A 74 7.63 -7.15 -6.01
N LEU A 75 6.43 -6.77 -6.43
CA LEU A 75 5.42 -7.74 -6.87
C LEU A 75 5.70 -8.25 -8.29
N ASN A 76 6.59 -7.60 -9.05
CA ASN A 76 6.95 -8.00 -10.41
C ASN A 76 7.46 -9.47 -10.45
N PRO A 77 6.79 -10.35 -11.22
CA PRO A 77 7.10 -11.78 -11.27
C PRO A 77 8.36 -12.14 -12.08
N GLN A 78 8.94 -11.20 -12.84
CA GLN A 78 10.09 -11.47 -13.72
C GLN A 78 11.36 -11.86 -12.95
N TRP A 79 11.47 -11.50 -11.68
CA TRP A 79 12.68 -11.68 -10.87
C TRP A 79 12.59 -12.99 -10.07
N LYS A 80 12.98 -14.10 -10.69
CA LYS A 80 12.73 -15.45 -10.12
C LYS A 80 13.72 -15.90 -9.04
N ARG A 81 14.94 -15.37 -8.99
CA ARG A 81 16.05 -15.92 -8.19
C ARG A 81 15.97 -15.64 -6.68
N TRP A 82 15.18 -14.65 -6.25
CA TRP A 82 15.17 -14.17 -4.86
C TRP A 82 13.76 -13.90 -4.31
N LYS A 83 12.75 -14.64 -4.78
CA LYS A 83 11.33 -14.32 -4.48
C LYS A 83 11.02 -14.22 -2.98
N THR A 84 11.50 -15.19 -2.19
CA THR A 84 11.25 -15.22 -0.74
C THR A 84 12.02 -14.13 0.00
N ALA A 85 13.32 -13.98 -0.27
CA ALA A 85 14.14 -12.95 0.36
C ALA A 85 13.64 -11.55 0.03
N ARG A 86 13.27 -11.29 -1.24
CA ARG A 86 12.69 -10.03 -1.68
C ARG A 86 11.39 -9.73 -0.93
N LEU A 87 10.48 -10.70 -0.84
CA LEU A 87 9.23 -10.53 -0.09
C LEU A 87 9.51 -10.18 1.38
N LEU A 88 10.40 -10.92 2.05
CA LEU A 88 10.74 -10.67 3.46
C LEU A 88 11.37 -9.29 3.67
N LEU A 89 12.31 -8.89 2.80
CA LEU A 89 12.93 -7.57 2.85
C LEU A 89 11.91 -6.46 2.62
N THR A 90 10.94 -6.66 1.73
CA THR A 90 9.88 -5.68 1.50
C THR A 90 8.93 -5.58 2.69
N ILE A 91 8.51 -6.70 3.28
CA ILE A 91 7.72 -6.70 4.51
C ILE A 91 8.48 -5.95 5.61
N LEU A 92 9.76 -6.25 5.82
CA LEU A 92 10.57 -5.57 6.83
C LEU A 92 10.67 -4.07 6.56
N PHE A 93 10.93 -3.68 5.31
CA PHE A 93 11.05 -2.28 4.91
C PHE A 93 9.74 -1.51 5.14
N PHE A 94 8.62 -2.02 4.63
CA PHE A 94 7.32 -1.35 4.79
C PHE A 94 6.89 -1.33 6.26
N TRP A 95 7.12 -2.40 7.01
CA TRP A 95 6.81 -2.43 8.43
C TRP A 95 7.58 -1.37 9.24
N MET A 96 8.90 -1.24 9.00
CA MET A 96 9.70 -0.18 9.63
C MET A 96 9.23 1.22 9.19
N TRP A 97 8.85 1.36 7.92
CA TRP A 97 8.30 2.61 7.39
C TRP A 97 6.95 2.96 8.02
N THR A 98 6.05 1.99 8.22
CA THR A 98 4.77 2.15 8.92
C THR A 98 4.98 2.59 10.36
N ILE A 99 5.95 2.01 11.09
CA ILE A 99 6.26 2.43 12.46
C ILE A 99 6.74 3.88 12.50
N LEU A 100 7.67 4.24 11.61
CA LEU A 100 8.18 5.62 11.51
C LEU A 100 7.04 6.60 11.19
N GLN A 101 6.20 6.28 10.21
CA GLN A 101 5.06 7.10 9.84
C GLN A 101 4.00 7.17 10.94
N GLY A 102 3.84 6.11 11.73
CA GLY A 102 3.00 6.11 12.93
C GLY A 102 3.46 7.15 13.95
N ALA A 103 4.77 7.20 14.22
CA ALA A 103 5.35 8.20 15.13
C ALA A 103 5.18 9.64 14.59
N ILE A 104 5.31 9.83 13.28
CA ILE A 104 5.06 11.13 12.62
C ILE A 104 3.58 11.50 12.72
N ALA A 105 2.68 10.56 12.42
CA ALA A 105 1.24 10.79 12.39
C ALA A 105 0.66 11.13 13.77
N MET A 106 1.26 10.65 14.86
CA MET A 106 0.90 11.08 16.22
C MET A 106 1.03 12.60 16.45
N HIS A 107 1.82 13.28 15.63
CA HIS A 107 2.11 14.72 15.75
C HIS A 107 1.68 15.51 14.51
N GLY A 108 1.12 14.85 13.49
CA GLY A 108 0.74 15.46 12.23
C GLY A 108 -0.77 15.43 12.01
N GLY A 109 -1.27 16.32 11.14
CA GLY A 109 -2.69 16.40 10.82
C GLY A 109 -3.27 15.17 10.10
N GLY A 110 -4.56 15.25 9.76
CA GLY A 110 -5.34 14.14 9.22
C GLY A 110 -4.75 13.48 7.96
N VAL A 111 -4.05 14.24 7.11
CA VAL A 111 -3.36 13.68 5.92
C VAL A 111 -2.36 12.60 6.31
N SER A 112 -1.59 12.81 7.37
CA SER A 112 -0.59 11.85 7.84
C SER A 112 -1.21 10.57 8.41
N MET A 113 -2.34 10.71 9.12
CA MET A 113 -3.13 9.58 9.64
C MET A 113 -3.76 8.77 8.51
N ILE A 114 -4.30 9.43 7.48
CA ILE A 114 -4.86 8.75 6.31
C ILE A 114 -3.75 8.00 5.55
N HIS A 115 -2.58 8.62 5.39
CA HIS A 115 -1.41 7.94 4.79
C HIS A 115 -0.97 6.71 5.59
N LEU A 116 -1.03 6.78 6.93
CA LEU A 116 -0.75 5.63 7.79
C LEU A 116 -1.74 4.47 7.54
N LEU A 117 -3.03 4.75 7.33
CA LEU A 117 -4.00 3.73 6.96
C LEU A 117 -3.67 3.07 5.61
N TRP A 118 -3.17 3.85 4.66
CA TRP A 118 -2.67 3.32 3.39
C TRP A 118 -1.49 2.37 3.60
N LEU A 119 -0.50 2.74 4.42
CA LEU A 119 0.63 1.87 4.75
C LEU A 119 0.21 0.57 5.44
N LEU A 120 -0.72 0.65 6.39
CA LEU A 120 -1.30 -0.55 7.02
C LEU A 120 -1.99 -1.46 5.98
N SER A 121 -2.64 -0.87 4.98
CA SER A 121 -3.25 -1.65 3.88
C SER A 121 -2.20 -2.37 3.02
N ILE A 122 -1.04 -1.73 2.78
CA ILE A 122 0.10 -2.38 2.10
C ILE A 122 0.63 -3.54 2.94
N ASP A 123 0.86 -3.34 4.24
CA ASP A 123 1.39 -4.37 5.15
C ASP A 123 0.48 -5.61 5.17
N ILE A 124 -0.84 -5.39 5.30
CA ILE A 124 -1.83 -6.47 5.23
C ILE A 124 -1.76 -7.19 3.87
N ALA A 125 -1.71 -6.45 2.76
CA ALA A 125 -1.64 -7.02 1.43
C ALA A 125 -0.37 -7.86 1.22
N LEU A 126 0.78 -7.38 1.69
CA LEU A 126 2.06 -8.08 1.62
C LEU A 126 2.08 -9.38 2.43
N ILE A 127 1.29 -9.49 3.50
CA ILE A 127 1.16 -10.72 4.28
C ILE A 127 0.15 -11.68 3.64
N VAL A 128 -1.02 -11.18 3.25
CA VAL A 128 -2.15 -12.00 2.78
C VAL A 128 -1.92 -12.55 1.37
N PHE A 129 -1.40 -11.74 0.44
CA PHE A 129 -1.30 -12.15 -0.96
C PHE A 129 -0.33 -13.32 -1.21
N PRO A 130 0.86 -13.39 -0.58
CA PRO A 130 1.72 -14.55 -0.69
C PRO A 130 1.10 -15.83 -0.13
N ILE A 131 0.27 -15.73 0.93
CA ILE A 131 -0.46 -16.88 1.50
C ILE A 131 -1.46 -17.41 0.48
N LEU A 132 -2.26 -16.53 -0.13
CA LEU A 132 -3.25 -16.88 -1.16
C LEU A 132 -2.63 -17.43 -2.45
N LEU A 133 -1.36 -17.11 -2.73
CA LEU A 133 -0.65 -17.62 -3.91
C LEU A 133 0.01 -18.99 -3.69
N ARG A 134 0.10 -19.46 -2.44
CA ARG A 134 0.60 -20.80 -2.09
C ARG A 134 -0.50 -21.86 -2.02
N SER A 135 -1.79 -21.49 -2.07
CA SER A 135 -2.98 -22.37 -1.96
C SER A 135 -3.74 -22.62 -3.27
#